data_AF-A0A817QWN9-F1
#
_entry.id   AF-A0A817QWN9-F1
#
_cell.length_a   1.000
_cell.length_b   1.000
_cell.length_c   1.000
_cell.angle_alpha   90.00
_cell.angle_beta   90.00
_cell.angle_gamma   90.00
#
_symmetry.space_group_name_H-M   'P 1'
#
loop_
_entity.id
_entity.type
_entity.pdbx_description
1 polymer ?
#
loop_
_entity_poly.entity_id
_entity_poly.type
_entity_poly.pdbx_seq_one_letter_code
_entity_poly.pdbx_strand_id
1 'polypeptide(L)' 'AYEPRWMMEAQHVSPDEAVQIHIDVRSKKSIGIHWGTWALENEYFMEPSKKLVQAVLSKLLNSSSFIVVKHGEVFDLS' A
#
# COMPACT_ATOMS: atom_id res chain seq x y z
N ALA A 1 2.41 -9.23 0.84
CA ALA A 1 1.73 -10.52 0.74
C ALA A 1 0.40 -10.32 0.02
N TYR A 2 0.36 -10.35 -1.31
CA TYR A 2 -0.92 -10.22 -2.01
C TYR A 2 -0.99 -11.03 -3.32
N GLU A 3 0.13 -11.59 -3.80
CA GLU A 3 0.16 -12.51 -4.94
C GLU A 3 0.39 -13.97 -4.50
N PRO A 4 -0.24 -14.96 -5.14
CA PRO A 4 -1.12 -14.83 -6.30
C PRO A 4 -2.55 -14.44 -5.90
N ARG A 5 -3.21 -13.57 -6.68
CA ARG A 5 -4.54 -13.04 -6.34
C ARG A 5 -5.60 -14.10 -6.04
N TRP A 6 -5.69 -15.17 -6.84
CA TRP A 6 -6.69 -16.23 -6.66
C TRP A 6 -6.65 -16.93 -5.30
N MET A 7 -5.50 -16.92 -4.61
CA MET A 7 -5.33 -17.48 -3.27
C MET A 7 -5.44 -16.39 -2.20
N MET A 8 -4.86 -15.23 -2.47
CA MET A 8 -4.63 -14.20 -1.46
C MET A 8 -5.78 -13.20 -1.32
N GLU A 9 -6.63 -13.03 -2.33
CA GLU A 9 -7.65 -11.97 -2.37
C GLU A 9 -8.63 -11.99 -1.18
N ALA A 10 -8.96 -13.17 -0.68
CA ALA A 10 -9.89 -13.31 0.45
C ALA A 10 -9.29 -12.87 1.80
N GLN A 11 -7.96 -12.76 1.88
CA GLN A 11 -7.24 -12.51 3.13
C GLN A 11 -6.38 -11.24 3.09
N HIS A 12 -5.93 -10.84 1.90
CA HIS A 12 -4.95 -9.79 1.70
C HIS A 12 -5.32 -8.87 0.55
N VAL A 13 -5.30 -7.58 0.85
CA VAL A 13 -5.52 -6.53 -0.13
C VAL A 13 -4.28 -6.29 -0.97
N SER A 14 -4.51 -6.07 -2.27
CA SER A 14 -3.55 -5.51 -3.19
C SER A 14 -3.33 -4.01 -2.93
N PRO A 15 -2.29 -3.39 -3.49
CA PRO A 15 -2.09 -1.95 -3.38
C PRO A 15 -3.25 -1.11 -3.90
N ASP A 16 -3.97 -1.54 -4.96
CA ASP A 16 -5.13 -0.80 -5.47
C ASP A 16 -6.30 -0.82 -4.48
N GLU A 17 -6.60 -1.99 -3.95
CA GLU A 17 -7.63 -2.19 -2.93
C GLU A 17 -7.28 -1.44 -1.64
N ALA A 18 -5.99 -1.35 -1.27
CA ALA A 18 -5.56 -0.52 -0.14
C ALA A 18 -5.89 0.96 -0.37
N VAL A 19 -5.65 1.50 -1.58
CA VAL A 19 -6.07 2.88 -1.91
C VAL A 19 -7.59 3.01 -1.94
N GLN A 20 -8.32 1.97 -2.36
CA GLN A 20 -9.78 1.97 -2.27
C GLN A 20 -10.26 2.10 -0.82
N ILE A 21 -9.67 1.31 0.09
CA ILE A 21 -9.96 1.38 1.53
C ILE A 21 -9.67 2.77 2.07
N HIS A 22 -8.55 3.40 1.69
CA HIS A 22 -8.23 4.78 2.09
C HIS A 22 -9.35 5.78 1.72
N ILE A 23 -9.92 5.64 0.52
CA ILE A 23 -11.07 6.46 0.06
C ILE A 23 -12.32 6.13 0.87
N ASP A 24 -12.65 4.85 1.01
CA ASP A 24 -13.89 4.39 1.63
C ASP A 24 -13.98 4.79 3.10
N VAL A 25 -12.87 4.72 3.84
CA VAL A 25 -12.79 5.16 5.24
C VAL A 25 -12.61 6.67 5.40
N ARG A 26 -12.52 7.41 4.29
CA ARG A 26 -12.33 8.88 4.25
C ARG A 26 -11.10 9.33 5.04
N SER A 27 -10.01 8.56 4.96
CA SER A 27 -8.76 8.92 5.62
C SER A 27 -8.14 10.14 4.95
N LYS A 28 -7.57 11.05 5.75
CA LYS A 28 -6.77 12.17 5.23
C LYS A 28 -5.36 11.71 4.82
N LYS A 29 -4.78 10.79 5.60
CA LYS A 29 -3.43 10.23 5.40
C LYS A 29 -3.39 8.76 5.82
N SER A 30 -2.78 7.92 4.99
CA SER A 30 -2.51 6.51 5.27
C SER A 30 -1.01 6.22 5.14
N ILE A 31 -0.50 5.22 5.88
CA ILE A 31 0.89 4.76 5.79
C ILE A 31 0.90 3.28 5.38
N GLY A 32 1.67 2.96 4.34
CA GLY A 32 1.79 1.62 3.79
C GLY A 32 2.66 0.72 4.67
N ILE A 33 2.06 -0.35 5.19
CA ILE A 33 2.72 -1.35 6.04
C ILE A 33 2.77 -2.72 5.35
N HIS A 34 3.33 -3.73 6.02
CA HIS A 34 3.30 -5.15 5.61
C HIS A 34 4.04 -5.47 4.29
N TRP A 35 4.91 -4.57 3.82
CA TRP A 35 5.77 -4.76 2.64
C TRP A 35 7.24 -4.62 3.03
N GLY A 36 8.15 -5.14 2.19
CA GLY A 36 9.59 -4.87 2.29
C GLY A 36 10.34 -5.44 3.50
N THR A 37 9.70 -6.22 4.37
CA THR A 37 10.33 -6.78 5.60
C THR A 37 10.51 -8.30 5.52
N TRP A 38 9.49 -9.04 5.10
CA TRP A 38 9.53 -10.50 4.93
C TRP A 38 9.03 -10.89 3.55
N ALA A 39 9.68 -11.87 2.93
CA ALA A 39 9.20 -12.50 1.70
C ALA A 39 8.18 -13.59 2.07
N LEU A 40 6.94 -13.16 2.33
CA LEU A 40 5.87 -14.06 2.75
C LEU A 40 5.19 -14.77 1.56
N GLU A 41 5.24 -14.15 0.39
CA GLU A 41 4.44 -14.54 -0.78
C GLU A 41 5.21 -14.31 -2.09
N ASN A 42 4.53 -14.50 -3.23
CA ASN A 42 5.15 -14.56 -4.55
C ASN A 42 5.38 -13.20 -5.22
N GLU A 43 5.01 -12.07 -4.60
CA GLU A 43 5.37 -10.76 -5.14
C GLU A 43 6.86 -10.41 -4.90
N TYR A 44 7.45 -9.62 -5.81
CA TYR A 44 8.77 -9.06 -5.56
C TYR A 44 8.67 -8.05 -4.39
N PHE A 45 9.51 -8.21 -3.37
CA PHE A 45 9.36 -7.50 -2.09
C PHE A 45 9.35 -5.95 -2.15
N MET A 46 9.92 -5.34 -3.21
CA MET A 46 9.89 -3.89 -3.45
C MET A 46 8.79 -3.43 -4.42
N GLU A 47 8.03 -4.36 -5.00
CA GLU A 47 6.92 -4.04 -5.90
C GLU A 47 5.73 -3.37 -5.19
N PRO A 48 5.32 -3.78 -3.97
CA PRO A 48 4.14 -3.20 -3.32
C PRO A 48 4.20 -1.67 -3.19
N SER A 49 5.36 -1.11 -2.82
CA SER A 49 5.53 0.33 -2.67
C SER A 49 5.39 1.07 -4.01
N LYS A 50 5.92 0.50 -5.09
CA LYS A 50 5.78 1.07 -6.45
C LYS A 50 4.33 1.04 -6.93
N LYS A 51 3.65 -0.10 -6.76
CA LYS A 51 2.25 -0.25 -7.14
C LYS A 51 1.32 0.62 -6.31
N LEU A 52 1.62 0.83 -5.02
CA LEU A 52 0.85 1.76 -4.18
C LEU A 52 0.91 3.19 -4.73
N VAL A 53 2.11 3.68 -5.07
CA VAL A 53 2.27 5.02 -5.67
C VAL A 53 1.50 5.12 -6.99
N GLN A 54 1.55 4.09 -7.83
CA GLN A 54 0.78 4.05 -9.08
C GLN A 54 -0.74 4.08 -8.83
N ALA A 55 -1.24 3.34 -7.84
CA ALA A 55 -2.66 3.29 -7.48
C ALA A 55 -3.18 4.63 -6.91
N VAL A 56 -2.36 5.33 -6.13
CA VAL A 56 -2.69 6.68 -5.62
C VAL A 56 -2.86 7.66 -6.80
N LEU A 57 -1.91 7.63 -7.74
CA LEU A 57 -1.93 8.50 -8.92
C LEU A 57 -3.08 8.15 -9.88
N SER A 58 -3.37 6.87 -10.08
CA SER A 58 -4.47 6.42 -10.97
C SER A 58 -5.85 6.84 -10.44
N LYS A 59 -6.01 6.94 -9.11
CA LYS A 59 -7.23 7.43 -8.46
C LYS A 59 -7.24 8.95 -8.25
N LEU A 60 -6.32 9.68 -8.87
CA LEU A 60 -6.20 11.15 -8.84
C LEU A 60 -6.08 11.72 -7.42
N LEU A 61 -5.50 10.94 -6.50
CA LEU A 61 -5.25 11.37 -5.13
C LEU A 61 -3.93 12.12 -5.04
N ASN A 62 -3.80 12.95 -4.00
CA ASN A 62 -2.53 13.60 -3.69
C ASN A 62 -1.51 12.52 -3.29
N SER A 63 -0.29 12.57 -3.85
CA SER A 63 0.78 11.61 -3.52
C SER A 63 1.15 11.56 -2.02
N SER A 64 0.81 12.61 -1.27
CA SER A 64 1.01 12.69 0.18
C SER A 64 -0.18 12.18 1.02
N SER A 65 -1.26 11.68 0.40
CA SER A 65 -2.41 11.12 1.11
C SER A 65 -2.22 9.64 1.47
N PHE A 66 -1.32 8.92 0.78
CA PHE A 66 -0.94 7.55 1.13
C PHE A 66 0.56 7.37 0.94
N ILE A 67 1.27 7.16 2.05
CA ILE A 67 2.70 7.35 2.17
C ILE A 67 3.40 6.01 2.36
N VAL A 68 4.53 5.85 1.68
CA VAL A 68 5.48 4.77 1.91
C VAL A 68 6.66 5.35 2.68
N VAL A 69 7.00 4.74 3.81
CA VAL A 69 8.15 5.15 4.63
C VAL A 69 9.27 4.11 4.55
N LYS A 70 10.52 4.55 4.72
CA LYS A 70 11.68 3.67 4.89
C LYS A 70 11.67 3.05 6.29
N HIS A 71 12.33 1.90 6.45
CA HIS A 71 12.54 1.31 7.78
C HIS A 71 13.27 2.30 8.70
N GLY A 72 12.65 2.60 9.85
CA GLY A 72 13.19 3.54 10.85
C GLY A 72 12.92 5.02 10.56
N GLU A 73 12.23 5.36 9.47
CA GLU A 73 11.85 6.75 9.17
C GLU A 73 10.75 7.23 10.12
N VAL A 74 10.88 8.48 10.60
CA VAL A 74 9.85 9.18 11.38
C VAL A 74 9.08 10.08 10.44
N PHE A 75 7.76 9.88 10.38
CA PHE A 75 6.87 10.70 9.57
C PHE A 75 5.98 11.56 10.46
N ASP A 76 6.07 12.88 10.30
CA ASP A 76 5.22 13.83 11.02
C ASP A 76 3.87 14.01 10.28
N LEU A 77 2.78 13.98 11.05
CA LEU A 77 1.41 14.11 10.56
C LEU A 77 0.83 15.52 10.77
N SER A 78 1.64 16.45 11.30
CA SER A 78 1.25 17.84 11.52
C SER A 78 0.79 18.58 10.26
#